data_AF-A0A933C060-F1
#
_entry.id   AF-A0A933C060-F1
#
_cell.length_a   1.000
_cell.length_b   1.000
_cell.length_c   1.000
_cell.angle_alpha   90.00
_cell.angle_beta   90.00
_cell.angle_gamma   90.00
#
_symmetry.space_group_name_H-M   'P 1'
#
loop_
_entity.id
_entity.type
_entity.pdbx_description
1 polymer ?
#
loop_
_entity_poly.entity_id
_entity_poly.type
_entity_poly.pdbx_seq_one_letter_code
_entity_poly.pdbx_strand_id
1 'polypeptide(L)'
;MTGSIARPLALTLLLLQSACAAARTRTPAEESGGRRAALARLTVENRTDRTLIIAFRAATPPGGEVAVGDVAPNTTEAMAPIPADEPIILLARSADGTEMRLPPRSFGLDATFHWVIPADARFAPPGGGSP
;
A
#
# COMPACT_ATOMS: atom_id res chain seq x y z
N MET A 1 26.76 -45.07 -65.64
CA MET A 1 25.70 -44.51 -64.78
C MET A 1 25.98 -43.02 -64.62
N THR A 2 25.08 -42.17 -65.16
CA THR A 2 24.67 -40.81 -64.73
C THR A 2 25.78 -39.80 -64.36
N GLY A 3 25.90 -38.57 -64.86
CA GLY A 3 25.01 -37.69 -65.62
C GLY A 3 25.37 -36.22 -65.26
N SER A 4 25.60 -35.42 -66.30
CA SER A 4 25.46 -33.95 -66.45
C SER A 4 24.91 -33.02 -65.33
N ILE A 5 25.57 -31.84 -65.24
CA ILE A 5 25.01 -30.45 -65.35
C ILE A 5 24.34 -29.76 -64.13
N ALA A 6 24.67 -28.45 -64.01
CA ALA A 6 23.85 -27.29 -63.61
C ALA A 6 24.05 -26.58 -62.25
N ARG A 7 24.38 -25.28 -62.37
CA ARG A 7 24.14 -24.11 -61.46
C ARG A 7 22.61 -23.88 -61.30
N PRO A 8 22.06 -22.81 -60.66
CA PRO A 8 22.45 -21.88 -59.58
C PRO A 8 21.28 -21.75 -58.53
N LEU A 9 21.18 -20.60 -57.82
CA LEU A 9 20.11 -20.06 -56.95
C LEU A 9 20.33 -20.29 -55.43
N ALA A 10 20.72 -19.28 -54.66
CA ALA A 10 19.99 -18.08 -54.22
C ALA A 10 19.17 -18.31 -52.94
N LEU A 11 18.99 -17.23 -52.17
CA LEU A 11 18.15 -17.11 -50.95
C LEU A 11 18.82 -17.69 -49.67
N THR A 12 18.87 -17.04 -48.51
CA THR A 12 18.07 -15.93 -47.94
C THR A 12 18.80 -15.35 -46.74
N LEU A 13 18.57 -14.05 -46.51
CA LEU A 13 18.80 -13.25 -45.31
C LEU A 13 18.96 -13.99 -43.97
N LEU A 14 19.86 -13.49 -43.11
CA LEU A 14 19.41 -13.05 -41.78
C LEU A 14 20.26 -11.89 -41.25
N LEU A 15 19.58 -10.76 -41.04
CA LEU A 15 20.00 -9.58 -40.31
C LEU A 15 20.16 -9.88 -38.80
N LEU A 16 20.65 -8.88 -38.04
CA LEU A 16 20.78 -8.76 -36.56
C LEU A 16 22.22 -9.01 -36.08
N GLN A 17 22.94 -8.09 -35.43
CA GLN A 17 22.51 -7.21 -34.34
C GLN A 17 23.34 -5.91 -34.26
N SER A 18 22.67 -4.76 -34.41
CA SER A 18 23.15 -3.48 -33.86
C SER A 18 23.02 -3.50 -32.35
N ALA A 19 24.09 -3.88 -31.64
CA ALA A 19 24.19 -3.66 -30.20
C ALA A 19 24.57 -2.20 -29.96
N CYS A 20 23.56 -1.34 -29.86
CA CYS A 20 23.72 0.05 -29.43
C CYS A 20 24.13 0.06 -27.95
N ALA A 21 25.43 0.18 -27.70
CA ALA A 21 26.01 0.38 -26.38
C ALA A 21 25.73 1.81 -25.90
N ALA A 22 24.52 2.04 -25.40
CA ALA A 22 24.20 3.23 -24.62
C ALA A 22 24.24 2.85 -23.14
N ALA A 23 25.45 2.93 -22.56
CA ALA A 23 25.65 2.92 -21.13
C ALA A 23 24.90 4.11 -20.53
N ARG A 24 23.65 3.89 -20.11
CA ARG A 24 22.96 4.82 -19.20
C ARG A 24 23.68 4.72 -17.87
N THR A 25 24.57 5.66 -17.62
CA THR A 25 24.98 6.08 -16.28
C THR A 25 23.69 6.41 -15.53
N ARG A 26 23.18 5.43 -14.79
CA ARG A 26 22.11 5.64 -13.83
C ARG A 26 22.77 6.44 -12.70
N THR A 27 22.61 7.75 -12.74
CA THR A 27 22.89 8.62 -11.60
C THR A 27 22.24 7.98 -10.38
N PRO A 28 22.95 7.77 -9.26
CA PRO A 28 22.31 7.33 -8.03
C PRO A 28 21.24 8.37 -7.74
N ALA A 29 19.98 7.94 -7.69
CA ALA A 29 18.93 8.76 -7.13
C ALA A 29 19.42 9.15 -5.74
N GLU A 30 19.53 10.44 -5.49
CA GLU A 30 19.83 10.97 -4.17
C GLU A 30 19.00 10.21 -3.15
N GLU A 31 19.68 9.60 -2.17
CA GLU A 31 19.06 9.13 -0.95
C GLU A 31 18.27 10.31 -0.39
N SER A 32 16.97 10.35 -0.70
CA SER A 32 16.02 11.16 0.04
C SER A 32 16.20 10.71 1.48
N GLY A 33 16.89 11.55 2.26
CA GLY A 33 17.39 11.23 3.59
C GLY A 33 16.33 10.43 4.33
N GLY A 34 16.65 9.16 4.57
CA GLY A 34 15.75 8.20 5.19
C GLY A 34 15.43 8.67 6.60
N ARG A 35 14.44 9.55 6.72
CA ARG A 35 13.74 9.79 7.97
C ARG A 35 13.16 8.44 8.32
N ARG A 36 13.87 7.69 9.18
CA ARG A 36 13.36 6.48 9.82
C ARG A 36 11.95 6.83 10.25
N ALA A 37 10.95 6.14 9.69
CA ALA A 37 9.57 6.45 9.98
C ALA A 37 9.42 6.44 11.50
N ALA A 38 8.98 7.57 12.05
CA ALA A 38 8.51 7.66 13.41
C ALA A 38 7.29 6.73 13.49
N LEU A 39 7.30 5.72 14.37
CA LEU A 39 6.25 4.73 14.45
C LEU A 39 5.62 4.69 15.85
N ALA A 40 4.32 4.44 15.88
CA ALA A 40 3.54 4.13 17.07
C ALA A 40 2.92 2.73 16.94
N ARG A 41 2.62 2.11 18.08
CA ARG A 41 1.95 0.81 18.17
C ARG A 41 0.45 1.01 18.26
N LEU A 42 -0.30 0.15 17.57
CA LEU A 42 -1.76 0.20 17.55
C LEU A 42 -2.31 -1.16 17.98
N THR A 43 -3.23 -1.13 18.95
CA THR A 43 -4.10 -2.26 19.29
C THR A 43 -5.54 -1.82 19.08
N VAL A 44 -6.34 -2.68 18.47
CA VAL A 44 -7.74 -2.40 18.17
C VAL A 44 -8.63 -3.45 18.84
N GLU A 45 -9.59 -2.98 19.63
CA GLU A 45 -10.67 -3.79 20.17
C GLU A 45 -11.91 -3.59 19.32
N ASN A 46 -12.35 -4.64 18.64
CA ASN A 46 -13.55 -4.63 17.82
C ASN A 46 -14.71 -5.24 18.62
N ARG A 47 -15.62 -4.40 19.13
CA ARG A 47 -16.83 -4.87 19.82
C ARG A 47 -18.03 -5.07 18.90
N THR A 48 -17.82 -4.97 17.59
CA THR A 48 -18.88 -5.21 16.60
C THR A 48 -18.99 -6.70 16.26
N ASP A 49 -20.06 -7.06 15.57
CA ASP A 49 -20.35 -8.40 15.07
C ASP A 49 -19.72 -8.71 13.70
N ARG A 50 -18.91 -7.79 13.16
CA ARG A 50 -18.32 -7.88 11.82
C ARG A 50 -16.80 -7.80 11.86
N THR A 51 -16.14 -8.48 10.92
CA THR A 51 -14.69 -8.30 10.69
C THR A 51 -14.45 -6.91 10.13
N LEU A 52 -13.39 -6.25 10.60
CA LEU A 52 -13.01 -4.91 10.19
C LEU A 52 -11.58 -4.90 9.62
N ILE A 53 -11.41 -4.23 8.49
CA ILE A 53 -10.10 -3.86 7.95
C ILE A 53 -9.71 -2.53 8.59
N ILE A 54 -8.56 -2.47 9.25
CA ILE A 54 -8.02 -1.26 9.85
C ILE A 54 -7.01 -0.64 8.89
N ALA A 55 -7.14 0.66 8.67
CA ALA A 55 -6.29 1.41 7.77
C ALA A 55 -5.98 2.81 8.33
N PHE A 56 -5.01 3.48 7.72
CA PHE A 56 -4.80 4.91 7.92
C PHE A 56 -4.63 5.64 6.59
N ARG A 57 -4.86 6.96 6.62
CA ARG A 57 -4.45 7.90 5.57
C ARG A 57 -3.75 9.10 6.21
N ALA A 58 -2.82 9.72 5.48
CA ALA A 58 -2.30 11.01 5.91
C ALA A 58 -3.43 12.05 5.97
N ALA A 59 -3.37 12.96 6.94
CA ALA A 59 -4.35 14.05 7.02
C ALA A 59 -4.17 15.07 5.88
N THR A 60 -2.95 15.24 5.39
CA THR A 60 -2.59 16.18 4.31
C THR A 60 -2.38 15.42 2.99
N PRO A 61 -3.00 15.84 1.87
CA PRO A 61 -2.72 15.29 0.55
C PRO A 61 -1.28 15.57 0.08
N PRO A 62 -0.69 14.73 -0.81
CA PRO A 62 -1.25 13.52 -1.40
C PRO A 62 -0.96 12.29 -0.53
N GLY A 63 -1.92 11.89 0.31
CA GLY A 63 -1.80 10.70 1.14
C GLY A 63 -2.62 9.54 0.57
N GLY A 64 -1.96 8.41 0.31
CA GLY A 64 -2.63 7.15 0.05
C GLY A 64 -3.22 6.54 1.32
N GLU A 65 -4.16 5.62 1.15
CA GLU A 65 -4.62 4.76 2.25
C GLU A 65 -3.70 3.55 2.39
N VAL A 66 -3.40 3.17 3.63
CA VAL A 66 -2.55 2.01 3.96
C VAL A 66 -3.29 1.14 4.96
N ALA A 67 -3.59 -0.11 4.57
CA ALA A 67 -4.15 -1.11 5.46
C ALA A 67 -3.06 -1.63 6.43
N VAL A 68 -3.42 -1.81 7.69
CA VAL A 68 -2.49 -2.23 8.77
C VAL A 68 -2.88 -3.54 9.43
N GLY A 69 -4.06 -4.07 9.16
CA GLY A 69 -4.49 -5.38 9.63
C GLY A 69 -6.00 -5.54 9.63
N ASP A 70 -6.43 -6.77 9.92
CA ASP A 70 -7.83 -7.11 10.10
C ASP A 70 -8.10 -7.43 11.58
N VAL A 71 -9.32 -7.15 12.05
CA VAL A 71 -9.76 -7.46 13.41
C VAL A 71 -11.07 -8.23 13.33
N ALA A 72 -11.07 -9.45 13.85
CA ALA A 72 -12.25 -10.29 13.92
C ALA A 72 -13.34 -9.69 14.84
N PRO A 73 -14.60 -10.12 14.72
CA PRO A 73 -15.67 -9.68 15.62
C PRO A 73 -15.36 -10.02 17.07
N ASN A 74 -15.63 -9.09 17.99
CA ASN A 74 -15.49 -9.27 19.44
C ASN A 74 -14.09 -9.70 19.90
N THR A 75 -13.04 -9.31 19.16
CA THR A 75 -11.64 -9.58 19.54
C THR A 75 -10.85 -8.30 19.73
N THR A 76 -9.64 -8.46 20.29
CA THR A 76 -8.64 -7.39 20.39
C THR A 76 -7.37 -7.87 19.70
N GLU A 77 -6.89 -7.10 18.72
CA GLU A 77 -5.75 -7.49 17.88
C GLU A 77 -4.70 -6.38 17.81
N ALA A 78 -3.43 -6.77 17.70
CA ALA A 78 -2.32 -5.85 17.44
C ALA A 78 -2.17 -5.62 15.93
N MET A 79 -2.13 -4.36 15.53
CA MET A 79 -1.99 -3.96 14.12
C MET A 79 -0.52 -3.74 13.74
N ALA A 80 -0.25 -3.67 12.44
CA ALA A 80 1.03 -3.15 11.97
C ALA A 80 1.27 -1.73 12.52
N PRO A 81 2.52 -1.34 12.80
CA PRO A 81 2.84 -0.01 13.30
C PRO A 81 2.32 1.11 12.39
N ILE A 82 1.86 2.19 13.00
CA ILE A 82 1.31 3.37 12.31
C ILE A 82 2.28 4.54 12.41
N PRO A 83 2.22 5.53 11.48
CA PRO A 83 3.02 6.74 11.58
C PRO A 83 2.82 7.49 12.91
N ALA A 84 3.92 7.98 13.47
CA ALA A 84 3.97 8.90 14.60
C ALA A 84 4.40 10.30 14.12
N ASP A 85 4.24 11.29 15.01
CA ASP A 85 4.53 12.72 14.84
C ASP A 85 3.74 13.46 13.76
N GLU A 86 3.32 12.80 12.69
CA GLU A 86 2.48 13.36 11.64
C GLU A 86 0.99 13.03 11.85
N PRO A 87 0.07 13.98 11.62
CA PRO A 87 -1.35 13.69 11.74
C PRO A 87 -1.83 12.69 10.69
N ILE A 88 -2.46 11.61 11.17
CA ILE A 88 -3.14 10.62 10.33
C ILE A 88 -4.61 10.51 10.72
N ILE A 89 -5.40 9.97 9.80
CA ILE A 89 -6.80 9.58 10.02
C ILE A 89 -6.82 8.06 10.06
N LEU A 90 -7.23 7.49 11.19
CA LEU A 90 -7.48 6.05 11.33
C LEU A 90 -8.87 5.73 10.80
N LEU A 91 -8.98 4.63 10.07
CA LEU A 91 -10.21 4.11 9.49
C LEU A 91 -10.42 2.66 9.92
N ALA A 92 -11.67 2.30 10.14
CA ALA A 92 -12.11 0.91 10.22
C ALA A 92 -13.17 0.71 9.12
N ARG A 93 -12.96 -0.28 8.25
CA ARG A 93 -13.81 -0.56 7.09
C ARG A 93 -14.43 -1.95 7.21
N SER A 94 -15.74 -2.06 6.99
CA SER A 94 -16.41 -3.34 6.86
C SER A 94 -16.39 -3.89 5.43
N ALA A 95 -16.73 -5.17 5.27
CA ALA A 95 -16.71 -5.86 3.98
C ALA A 95 -17.63 -5.22 2.91
N ASP A 96 -18.67 -4.49 3.32
CA ASP A 96 -19.56 -3.74 2.43
C ASP A 96 -18.97 -2.39 1.95
N GLY A 97 -17.75 -2.06 2.38
CA GLY A 97 -17.05 -0.83 2.02
C GLY A 97 -17.42 0.40 2.85
N THR A 98 -18.34 0.28 3.82
CA THR A 98 -18.62 1.38 4.76
C THR A 98 -17.51 1.50 5.79
N GLU A 99 -17.27 2.73 6.27
CA GLU A 99 -16.15 3.04 7.15
C GLU A 99 -16.51 3.95 8.32
N MET A 100 -15.86 3.70 9.46
CA MET A 100 -15.77 4.58 10.61
C MET A 100 -14.42 5.28 10.57
N ARG A 101 -14.40 6.57 10.87
CA ARG A 101 -13.18 7.40 10.86
C ARG A 101 -12.96 8.06 12.21
N LEU A 102 -11.72 8.09 12.66
CA LEU A 102 -11.32 9.01 13.72
C LEU A 102 -10.92 10.37 13.14
N PRO A 103 -11.10 11.47 13.88
CA PRO A 103 -10.53 12.76 13.51
C PRO A 103 -9.01 12.69 13.32
N PRO A 104 -8.42 13.57 12.48
CA PRO A 104 -6.98 13.66 12.32
C PRO A 104 -6.26 13.80 13.67
N ARG A 105 -5.22 12.99 13.89
CA ARG A 105 -4.41 13.08 15.11
C ARG A 105 -3.00 12.55 14.90
N SER A 106 -2.06 13.09 15.68
CA SER A 106 -0.70 12.58 15.78
C SER A 106 -0.57 11.62 16.95
N PHE A 107 0.41 10.72 16.86
CA PHE A 107 0.80 9.80 17.92
C PHE A 107 2.24 10.08 18.33
N GLY A 108 2.59 9.84 19.59
CA GLY A 108 3.97 9.93 20.03
C GLY A 108 4.83 8.77 19.51
N LEU A 109 6.13 9.00 19.37
CA LEU A 109 7.12 7.94 19.09
C LEU A 109 7.03 6.80 20.10
N ASP A 110 7.00 5.57 19.60
CA ASP A 110 6.87 4.33 20.38
C ASP A 110 5.63 4.28 21.30
N ALA A 111 4.72 5.25 21.19
CA ALA A 111 3.50 5.27 21.97
C ALA A 111 2.62 4.08 21.58
N THR A 112 1.89 3.55 22.55
CA THR A 112 0.86 2.54 22.29
C THR A 112 -0.50 3.22 22.34
N PHE A 113 -1.25 3.10 21.25
CA PHE A 113 -2.62 3.57 21.16
C PHE A 113 -3.57 2.38 21.14
N HIS A 114 -4.57 2.41 22.02
CA HIS A 114 -5.65 1.43 22.06
C HIS A 114 -6.93 2.06 21.52
N TRP A 115 -7.41 1.56 20.39
CA TRP A 115 -8.66 2.02 19.78
C TRP A 115 -9.78 1.01 20.03
N VAL A 116 -10.77 1.41 20.81
CA VAL A 116 -12.02 0.64 20.98
C VAL A 116 -13.03 1.09 19.93
N ILE A 117 -13.49 0.14 19.12
CA ILE A 117 -14.62 0.32 18.20
C ILE A 117 -15.86 -0.23 18.92
N PRO A 118 -16.81 0.64 19.33
CA PRO A 118 -17.95 0.21 20.13
C PRO A 118 -18.93 -0.63 19.28
N ALA A 119 -19.75 -1.44 19.95
CA ALA A 119 -20.70 -2.33 19.29
C ALA A 119 -21.73 -1.58 18.42
N ASP A 120 -22.05 -0.33 18.80
CA ASP A 120 -22.98 0.56 18.11
C ASP A 120 -22.28 1.57 17.17
N ALA A 121 -21.01 1.32 16.83
CA ALA A 121 -20.23 2.16 15.91
C ALA A 121 -20.99 2.38 14.59
N ARG A 122 -21.00 3.64 14.15
CA ARG A 122 -21.64 4.07 12.90
C ARG A 122 -20.61 4.04 11.78
N PHE A 123 -20.96 3.34 10.70
CA PHE A 123 -20.18 3.25 9.47
C PHE A 123 -20.93 3.98 8.36
N ALA A 124 -20.20 4.78 7.58
CA ALA A 124 -20.74 5.56 6.49
C ALA A 124 -20.06 5.20 5.17
N PRO A 125 -20.68 5.47 4.01
CA PRO A 125 -20.00 5.36 2.73
C PRO A 125 -18.71 6.19 2.70
N PRO A 126 -17.67 5.74 1.99
CA PRO A 126 -16.40 6.44 1.93
C PRO A 126 -16.61 7.85 1.34
N GLY A 127 -15.97 8.83 1.95
CA GLY A 127 -16.11 10.23 1.54
C GLY A 127 -17.32 10.94 2.15
N GLY A 128 -18.21 10.23 2.85
CA GLY A 128 -19.21 10.83 3.72
C GLY A 128 -18.53 11.48 4.93
N GLY A 129 -18.53 12.80 4.99
CA GLY A 129 -18.20 13.51 6.23
C GLY A 129 -19.27 13.22 7.27
N SER A 130 -18.87 12.99 8.52
CA SER A 130 -19.80 13.31 9.62
C SER A 130 -20.03 14.83 9.59
N PRO A 131 -21.28 15.29 9.80
CA PRO A 131 -21.62 16.70 9.82
C PRO A 131 -20.84 17.49 10.89
#